data_AF-A0A7G8IL07-F1
#
_entry.id   AF-A0A7G8IL07-F1
#
_cell.length_a   1.000
_cell.length_b   1.000
_cell.length_c   1.000
_cell.angle_alpha   90.00
_cell.angle_beta   90.00
_cell.angle_gamma   90.00
#
_symmetry.space_group_name_H-M   'P 1'
#
loop_
_entity.id
_entity.type
_entity.pdbx_description
1 polymer ?
#
loop_
_entity_poly.entity_id
_entity_poly.type
_entity_poly.pdbx_seq_one_letter_code
_entity_poly.pdbx_strand_id
1 'polypeptide(L)' 'MLAVAITEAPRERLMTFFTCFDNHGQLIARCQTPAQIEALRRRGRPIATVHAMKPEEAVVCTLTGSPAEFDEEQ' A
#
# COMPACT_ATOMS: atom_id res chain seq x y z
N MET A 1 -20.21 40.88 -3.12
CA MET A 1 -20.26 39.52 -3.68
C MET A 1 -19.24 38.69 -2.92
N LEU A 2 -19.70 37.77 -2.07
CA LEU A 2 -18.87 36.96 -1.20
C LEU A 2 -18.24 35.83 -2.04
N ALA A 3 -16.92 35.84 -2.20
CA ALA A 3 -16.21 34.73 -2.83
C ALA A 3 -16.21 33.56 -1.83
N VAL A 4 -16.96 32.50 -2.16
CA VAL A 4 -16.90 31.22 -1.46
C VAL A 4 -15.50 30.66 -1.65
N ALA A 5 -14.71 30.67 -0.58
CA ALA A 5 -13.49 29.87 -0.49
C ALA A 5 -13.93 28.40 -0.48
N ILE A 6 -13.75 27.73 -1.62
CA ILE A 6 -13.83 26.27 -1.69
C ILE A 6 -12.78 25.72 -0.72
N THR A 7 -13.25 25.22 0.41
CA THR A 7 -12.46 24.42 1.34
C THR A 7 -12.02 23.18 0.57
N GLU A 8 -10.76 23.17 0.12
CA GLU A 8 -10.09 21.99 -0.43
C GLU A 8 -10.18 20.89 0.64
N ALA A 9 -11.12 19.97 0.47
CA ALA A 9 -11.21 18.77 1.27
C ALA A 9 -9.84 18.06 1.24
N PRO A 10 -9.37 17.51 2.37
CA PRO A 10 -8.09 16.83 2.40
C PRO A 10 -8.12 15.75 1.33
N ARG A 11 -7.31 15.91 0.27
CA ARG A 11 -7.13 14.91 -0.77
C ARG A 11 -6.76 13.63 -0.05
N GLU A 12 -7.72 12.72 0.10
CA GLU A 12 -7.49 11.38 0.58
C GLU A 12 -6.31 10.87 -0.22
N ARG A 13 -5.16 10.70 0.44
CA ARG A 13 -3.98 10.14 -0.20
C ARG A 13 -4.39 8.71 -0.51
N LEU A 14 -4.94 8.48 -1.70
CA LEU A 14 -5.28 7.17 -2.23
C LEU A 14 -4.01 6.32 -2.09
N MET A 15 -3.95 5.52 -1.03
CA MET A 15 -2.82 4.64 -0.75
C MET A 15 -2.87 3.56 -1.82
N THR A 16 -2.11 3.81 -2.88
CA THR A 16 -2.02 2.88 -4.00
C THR A 16 -0.98 1.83 -3.62
N PHE A 17 -1.41 0.59 -3.52
CA PHE A 17 -0.51 -0.55 -3.31
C PHE A 17 -0.06 -1.07 -4.67
N PHE A 18 1.11 -1.69 -4.70
CA PHE A 18 1.72 -2.22 -5.90
C PHE A 18 2.04 -3.69 -5.68
N THR A 19 1.67 -4.54 -6.63
CA THR A 19 2.11 -5.93 -6.66
C THR A 19 3.28 -6.07 -7.63
N CYS A 20 4.39 -6.61 -7.14
CA CYS A 20 5.60 -6.85 -7.90
C CYS A 20 5.66 -8.33 -8.30
N PHE A 21 5.97 -8.58 -9.57
CA PHE A 21 6.07 -9.91 -10.15
C PHE A 21 7.48 -10.16 -10.70
N ASP A 22 7.93 -11.42 -10.64
CA ASP A 22 9.14 -11.86 -11.32
C ASP A 22 8.90 -12.17 -12.81
N ASN A 23 9.94 -12.65 -13.48
CA ASN A 23 9.93 -12.93 -14.92
C ASN A 23 9.07 -14.15 -15.31
N HIS A 24 8.63 -14.94 -14.34
CA HIS A 24 7.69 -16.06 -14.52
C HIS A 24 6.24 -15.64 -14.21
N GLY A 25 6.01 -14.38 -13.85
CA GLY A 25 4.70 -13.88 -13.44
C GLY A 25 4.32 -14.25 -12.01
N GLN A 26 5.27 -14.75 -11.20
CA GLN A 26 5.01 -15.08 -9.80
C GLN A 26 5.07 -13.82 -8.94
N LEU A 27 4.13 -13.69 -8.00
CA LEU A 27 4.11 -12.61 -7.03
C LEU A 27 5.31 -12.75 -6.08
N ILE A 28 6.14 -11.70 -6.01
CA ILE A 28 7.33 -11.68 -5.15
C ILE A 28 7.24 -10.68 -4.00
N ALA A 29 6.45 -9.61 -4.16
CA ALA A 29 6.25 -8.62 -3.09
C ALA A 29 5.00 -7.76 -3.34
N ARG A 30 4.45 -7.20 -2.26
CA ARG A 30 3.53 -6.06 -2.31
C ARG A 30 4.17 -4.84 -1.66
N CYS A 31 4.08 -3.70 -2.32
CA CYS A 31 4.72 -2.45 -1.89
C CYS A 31 3.67 -1.35 -1.74
N GLN A 32 3.83 -0.52 -0.72
CA GLN A 32 2.92 0.62 -0.52
C GLN A 32 3.40 1.89 -1.23
N THR A 33 4.69 1.94 -1.58
CA THR A 33 5.30 3.11 -2.22
C THR A 33 6.28 2.71 -3.33
N PRO A 34 6.50 3.60 -4.31
CA PRO A 34 7.50 3.38 -5.36
C PRO A 34 8.92 3.18 -4.80
N ALA A 35 9.26 3.89 -3.72
CA ALA A 35 10.56 3.79 -3.07
C ALA A 35 10.85 2.36 -2.54
N GLN A 36 9.82 1.64 -2.09
CA GLN A 36 9.96 0.24 -1.69
C GLN A 36 10.26 -0.68 -2.89
N ILE A 37 9.65 -0.39 -4.05
CA ILE A 37 9.90 -1.12 -5.30
C ILE A 37 11.36 -0.93 -5.73
N GLU A 38 11.87 0.30 -5.67
CA GLU A 38 13.28 0.58 -5.96
C GLU A 38 14.24 -0.06 -4.95
N ALA A 39 13.88 -0.09 -3.66
CA ALA A 39 14.66 -0.81 -2.66
C ALA A 39 14.73 -2.31 -2.96
N LEU A 40 13.62 -2.92 -3.40
CA LEU A 40 13.60 -4.33 -3.84
C LEU A 40 14.49 -4.56 -5.07
N ARG A 41 14.43 -3.68 -6.08
CA ARG A 41 15.31 -3.75 -7.25
C ARG A 41 16.78 -3.70 -6.86
N ARG A 42 17.15 -2.79 -5.96
CA ARG A 42 18.54 -2.65 -5.46
C ARG A 42 19.03 -3.85 -4.65
N ARG A 43 18.14 -4.62 -4.04
CA ARG A 43 18.48 -5.86 -3.31
C ARG A 43 18.69 -7.08 -4.23
N GLY A 44 18.67 -6.89 -5.55
CA GLY A 44 18.95 -7.95 -6.53
C GLY A 44 17.77 -8.88 -6.80
N ARG A 45 16.54 -8.46 -6.50
CA ARG A 45 15.33 -9.18 -6.93
C ARG A 45 14.89 -8.62 -8.29
N PRO A 46 14.94 -9.41 -9.39
CA PRO A 46 14.49 -8.93 -10.70
C PRO A 46 12.97 -8.77 -10.68
N ILE A 47 12.51 -7.53 -10.58
CA ILE A 47 11.09 -7.19 -10.74
C ILE A 47 10.85 -7.00 -12.24
N ALA A 48 10.14 -7.94 -12.86
CA ALA A 48 9.80 -7.86 -14.28
C ALA A 48 8.61 -6.93 -14.52
N THR A 49 7.56 -7.06 -13.70
CA THR A 49 6.33 -6.26 -13.85
C THR A 49 5.83 -5.75 -12.50
N VAL A 50 5.22 -4.56 -12.52
CA VAL A 50 4.58 -3.94 -11.35
C VAL A 50 3.16 -3.56 -11.73
N HIS A 51 2.19 -3.99 -10.94
CA HIS A 51 0.78 -3.61 -11.12
C HIS A 51 0.31 -2.78 -9.93
N ALA A 52 -0.30 -1.63 -10.20
CA ALA A 52 -1.03 -0.89 -9.19
C ALA A 52 -2.31 -1.67 -8.85
N MET A 53 -2.53 -1.91 -7.56
CA MET A 53 -3.71 -2.60 -7.06
C MET A 53 -4.91 -1.67 -7.10
N LYS A 54 -6.06 -2.21 -7.46
CA LYS A 54 -7.33 -1.48 -7.29
C LYS A 54 -7.60 -1.26 -5.80
N PRO A 55 -8.34 -0.22 -5.40
CA PRO A 55 -8.70 0.01 -4.00
C PRO A 55 -9.35 -1.22 -3.34
N GLU A 56 -10.16 -1.95 -4.10
CA GLU A 56 -10.85 -3.17 -3.67
C GLU A 56 -9.89 -4.36 -3.43
N GLU A 57 -8.73 -4.38 -4.08
CA GLU A 57 -7.70 -5.41 -3.91
C GLU A 57 -6.64 -5.01 -2.88
N ALA A 58 -6.64 -3.72 -2.51
CA ALA A 58 -5.76 -3.09 -1.53
C ALA A 58 -6.33 -3.13 -0.11
N VAL A 59 -7.12 -4.16 0.22
CA VAL A 59 -7.64 -4.36 1.58
C VAL A 59 -6.47 -4.75 2.49
N VAL A 60 -5.90 -3.74 3.15
CA VAL A 60 -5.14 -3.95 4.37
C VAL A 60 -6.16 -3.93 5.49
N CYS A 61 -6.38 -5.07 6.14
CA CYS A 61 -7.06 -5.06 7.43
C CYS A 61 -6.22 -4.16 8.35
N THR A 62 -6.68 -2.95 8.63
CA THR A 62 -6.19 -2.20 9.78
C THR A 62 -6.39 -3.12 10.97
N LEU A 63 -5.30 -3.49 11.64
CA LEU A 63 -5.31 -4.34 12.82
C LEU A 63 -6.39 -3.80 13.77
N THR A 64 -7.52 -4.49 13.88
CA THR A 64 -8.49 -4.22 14.95
C THR A 64 -7.88 -4.79 16.21
N GLY A 65 -7.31 -3.90 17.03
CA GLY A 65 -6.70 -4.23 18.32
C GLY A 65 -5.18 -4.33 18.25
N SER A 66 -4.50 -3.70 19.20
CA SER A 66 -3.07 -3.97 19.42
C SER A 66 -2.95 -5.40 19.97
N PRO A 67 -1.92 -6.19 19.62
CA PRO A 67 -1.73 -7.53 20.19
C PRO A 67 -1.60 -7.54 21.72
N ALA A 68 -1.45 -6.37 22.34
CA ALA A 68 -1.48 -6.16 23.79
C ALA A 68 -2.87 -6.34 24.44
N GLU A 69 -3.97 -6.44 23.67
CA GLU A 69 -5.31 -6.74 24.20
C GLU A 69 -5.59 -8.25 24.31
N PHE A 70 -4.66 -9.12 23.88
CA PHE A 70 -4.82 -10.58 23.93
C PHE A 70 -3.98 -11.27 25.03
N ASP A 71 -3.31 -10.49 25.88
CA ASP A 71 -2.57 -10.98 27.05
C ASP A 71 -3.35 -10.64 28.34
N GLU A 72 -4.64 -11.01 28.37
CA GLU A 72 -5.38 -11.15 29.62
C GLU A 72 -5.62 -12.65 29.84
N GLU A 73 -4.71 -13.21 30.62
CA GLU A 73 -4.72 -14.58 31.13
C GLU A 73 -6.09 -14.92 31.75
N GLN A 74 -6.79 -15.89 31.15
CA GLN A 74 -7.94 -16.61 31.74
C GLN A 74 -7.44 -17.85 32.48
#